data_AF-A0A1H8VWP6-F1
#
_entry.id   AF-A0A1H8VWP6-F1
#
_cell.length_a   1.000
_cell.length_b   1.000
_cell.length_c   1.000
_cell.angle_alpha   90.00
_cell.angle_beta   90.00
_cell.angle_gamma   90.00
#
_symmetry.space_group_name_H-M   'P 1'
#
loop_
_entity.id
_entity.type
_entity.pdbx_description
1 polymer ?
#
loop_
_entity_poly.entity_id
_entity_poly.type
_entity_poly.pdbx_seq_one_letter_code
_entity_poly.pdbx_strand_id
1 'polypeptide(L)' 'MKDRSLFEDRSPALTMEDAYRILEALGPMPAEALTAMVDYGLSDIEIGRYYNLPHEMITTLREYWGIDWNL' A
#
# COMPACT_ATOMS: atom_id res chain seq x y z
N MET A 1 35.80 -2.40 7.70
CA MET A 1 34.86 -2.64 6.58
C MET A 1 34.39 -4.09 6.61
N LYS A 2 33.14 -4.30 7.02
CA LYS A 2 32.16 -5.15 6.35
C LYS A 2 30.81 -4.81 6.95
N ASP A 3 30.22 -3.80 6.31
CA ASP A 3 28.84 -3.40 6.41
C ASP A 3 27.96 -4.60 6.10
N ARG A 4 27.10 -5.00 7.05
CA ARG A 4 26.11 -6.04 6.82
C ARG A 4 24.93 -5.94 7.78
N SER A 5 24.40 -4.73 7.92
CA SER A 5 23.02 -4.53 8.37
C SER A 5 22.08 -4.80 7.18
N LEU A 6 22.00 -6.07 6.75
CA LEU A 6 21.21 -6.48 5.57
C LEU A 6 19.78 -6.91 5.90
N PHE A 7 19.37 -6.82 7.17
CA PHE A 7 18.03 -7.15 7.64
C PHE A 7 17.86 -6.26 8.88
N GLU A 8 17.05 -5.20 8.86
CA GLU A 8 15.70 -5.26 9.41
C GLU A 8 14.91 -3.98 9.08
N ASP A 9 14.92 -3.52 7.83
CA ASP A 9 13.79 -2.71 7.32
C ASP A 9 12.61 -3.66 7.00
N ARG A 10 12.21 -4.44 8.01
CA ARG A 10 10.90 -5.09 7.96
C ARG A 10 9.92 -3.95 8.19
N SER A 11 9.33 -3.42 7.12
CA SER A 11 8.06 -2.71 7.22
C SER A 11 7.21 -3.49 8.21
N PRO A 12 6.78 -2.89 9.35
CA PRO A 12 6.09 -3.64 10.38
C PRO A 12 4.92 -4.35 9.71
N ALA A 13 4.82 -5.66 9.93
CA ALA A 13 3.72 -6.44 9.38
C ALA A 13 2.41 -5.73 9.74
N LEU A 14 1.54 -5.53 8.73
CA LEU A 14 0.25 -4.87 8.93
C LEU A 14 -0.47 -5.49 10.13
N THR A 15 -0.93 -4.65 11.05
CA THR A 15 -1.64 -5.11 12.24
C THR A 15 -3.08 -5.47 11.88
N MET A 16 -3.78 -6.13 12.81
CA MET A 16 -5.21 -6.37 12.63
C MET A 16 -6.01 -5.05 12.57
N GLU A 17 -5.55 -4.00 13.28
CA GLU A 17 -6.16 -2.68 13.20
C GLU A 17 -5.98 -2.07 11.81
N ASP A 18 -4.80 -2.24 11.19
CA ASP A 18 -4.57 -1.81 9.81
C ASP A 18 -5.51 -2.53 8.84
N ALA A 19 -5.74 -3.84 9.03
CA ALA A 19 -6.69 -4.59 8.20
C ALA A 19 -8.11 -4.01 8.26
N TYR A 20 -8.58 -3.60 9.44
CA TYR A 20 -9.89 -2.94 9.57
C TYR A 20 -9.93 -1.59 8.87
N ARG A 21 -8.89 -0.75 9.04
CA ARG A 21 -8.80 0.56 8.36
C ARG A 21 -8.77 0.40 6.84
N ILE A 22 -8.04 -0.60 6.34
CA ILE A 22 -7.98 -0.91 4.90
C ILE A 22 -9.35 -1.30 4.37
N LEU A 23 -10.08 -2.18 5.06
CA LEU A 23 -11.42 -2.60 4.63
C LEU A 23 -12.45 -1.48 4.74
N GLU A 24 -12.35 -0.61 5.74
CA GLU A 24 -13.21 0.56 5.89
C GLU A 24 -12.98 1.56 4.76
N ALA A 25 -11.73 1.81 4.38
CA ALA A 25 -11.36 2.81 3.39
C ALA A 25 -11.50 2.31 1.94
N LEU A 26 -10.96 1.13 1.62
CA LEU A 26 -10.92 0.57 0.26
C LEU A 26 -12.13 -0.33 -0.05
N GLY A 27 -12.94 -0.65 0.95
CA GLY A 27 -14.10 -1.51 0.81
C GLY A 27 -13.76 -3.01 0.81
N PRO A 28 -14.74 -3.87 0.47
CA PRO A 28 -14.60 -5.32 0.59
C PRO A 28 -13.66 -5.96 -0.45
N MET A 29 -13.27 -5.19 -1.48
CA MET A 29 -12.41 -5.62 -2.59
C MET A 29 -11.23 -4.65 -2.72
N PRO A 30 -10.32 -4.66 -1.74
CA PRO A 30 -9.32 -3.60 -1.60
C PRO A 30 -8.26 -3.63 -2.72
N ALA A 31 -7.94 -4.81 -3.28
CA ALA A 31 -6.99 -4.93 -4.39
C ALA A 31 -7.54 -4.30 -5.67
N GLU A 32 -8.83 -4.53 -5.96
CA GLU A 32 -9.53 -4.01 -7.12
C GLU A 32 -9.75 -2.50 -7.02
N ALA A 33 -10.10 -2.00 -5.83
CA ALA A 33 -10.16 -0.56 -5.58
C ALA A 33 -8.80 0.09 -5.82
N LEU A 34 -7.72 -0.51 -5.31
CA LEU A 34 -6.37 0.02 -5.49
C LEU A 34 -5.92 -0.03 -6.95
N THR A 35 -6.24 -1.11 -7.67
CA THR A 35 -5.95 -1.27 -9.11
C THR A 35 -6.63 -0.16 -9.91
N ALA A 36 -7.91 0.11 -9.65
CA ALA A 36 -8.64 1.16 -10.35
C ALA A 36 -7.99 2.54 -10.18
N MET A 37 -7.50 2.87 -8.97
CA MET A 37 -6.85 4.15 -8.71
C MET A 37 -5.51 4.29 -9.43
N VAL A 38 -4.75 3.20 -9.50
CA VAL A 38 -3.51 3.15 -10.28
C VAL A 38 -3.80 3.30 -11.77
N ASP A 39 -4.84 2.63 -12.29
CA ASP A 39 -5.27 2.75 -13.69
C ASP A 39 -5.78 4.17 -14.03
N TYR A 40 -6.32 4.90 -13.03
CA TYR A 40 -6.61 6.33 -13.17
C TYR A 40 -5.36 7.24 -13.12
N GLY A 41 -4.17 6.67 -12.90
CA GLY A 41 -2.89 7.37 -12.89
C GLY A 41 -2.56 8.09 -11.59
N LEU A 42 -3.25 7.79 -10.48
CA LEU A 42 -3.01 8.44 -9.18
C LEU A 42 -1.83 7.77 -8.47
N SER A 43 -0.83 8.54 -8.05
CA SER A 43 0.31 8.08 -7.24
C SER A 43 -0.10 7.53 -5.85
N ASP A 44 0.74 6.70 -5.22
CA ASP A 44 0.51 6.17 -3.86
C ASP A 44 0.21 7.30 -2.83
N ILE A 45 0.83 8.47 -2.99
CA ILE A 45 0.58 9.65 -2.15
C ILE A 45 -0.83 10.21 -2.38
N GLU A 46 -1.28 10.29 -3.63
CA GLU A 46 -2.62 10.78 -3.98
C GLU A 46 -3.70 9.79 -3.53
N ILE A 47 -3.47 8.50 -3.70
CA ILE A 47 -4.34 7.43 -3.21
C ILE A 47 -4.45 7.48 -1.68
N GLY A 48 -3.32 7.59 -0.98
CA GLY A 48 -3.31 7.72 0.47
C GLY A 48 -4.09 8.94 0.96
N ARG A 49 -3.95 10.08 0.28
CA ARG A 49 -4.76 11.29 0.57
C ARG A 49 -6.25 11.07 0.31
N TYR A 50 -6.61 10.39 -0.77
CA TYR A 50 -8.01 10.14 -1.14
C TYR A 50 -8.72 9.26 -0.10
N TYR A 51 -8.06 8.19 0.35
CA TYR A 51 -8.61 7.23 1.31
C TYR A 51 -8.29 7.55 2.77
N ASN A 52 -7.57 8.63 3.04
CA ASN A 52 -7.05 8.98 4.36
C ASN A 52 -6.22 7.84 5.00
N LEU A 53 -5.34 7.22 4.20
CA LEU A 53 -4.41 6.17 4.61
C LEU A 53 -2.95 6.66 4.44
N PRO A 54 -2.00 6.17 5.25
CA PRO A 54 -0.58 6.42 5.04
C PRO A 54 -0.14 5.93 3.66
N HIS A 55 0.62 6.74 2.91
CA HIS A 55 1.06 6.36 1.57
C HIS A 55 1.97 5.12 1.59
N GLU A 56 2.73 4.90 2.66
CA GLU A 56 3.55 3.71 2.86
C GLU A 56 2.70 2.42 2.97
N MET A 57 1.49 2.54 3.52
CA MET A 57 0.51 1.44 3.55
C MET A 57 0.01 1.13 2.14
N ILE A 58 -0.27 2.17 1.34
CA ILE A 58 -0.66 2.00 -0.07
C ILE A 58 0.47 1.33 -0.86
N THR A 59 1.71 1.79 -0.72
CA THR A 59 2.89 1.18 -1.36
C THR A 59 3.02 -0.29 -0.97
N THR A 60 2.89 -0.60 0.32
CA THR A 60 2.98 -1.99 0.82
C THR A 60 1.90 -2.89 0.21
N LEU A 61 0.66 -2.42 0.14
CA LEU A 61 -0.45 -3.18 -0.45
C LEU A 61 -0.28 -3.39 -1.95
N ARG A 62 0.16 -2.34 -2.66
CA ARG A 62 0.44 -2.36 -4.10
C ARG A 62 1.52 -3.39 -4.42
N GLU A 63 2.62 -3.37 -3.68
CA GLU A 63 3.72 -4.34 -3.82
C GLU A 63 3.28 -5.77 -3.48
N TYR A 64 2.49 -5.94 -2.41
CA TYR A 64 1.96 -7.24 -2.00
C TYR A 64 1.06 -7.88 -3.07
N TRP A 65 0.24 -7.08 -3.76
CA TRP A 65 -0.66 -7.55 -4.81
C TRP A 65 -0.07 -7.49 -6.23
N GLY A 66 1.15 -6.97 -6.39
CA GLY A 66 1.79 -6.87 -7.71
C GLY A 66 1.07 -5.90 -8.66
N ILE A 67 0.57 -4.78 -8.13
CA ILE A 67 -0.12 -3.75 -8.91
C ILE A 67 0.93 -2.76 -9.44
N ASP A 68 1.21 -2.79 -10.74
CA ASP A 68 2.19 -1.90 -11.37
C ASP A 68 1.53 -0.71 -12.06
N TRP A 69 2.30 0.38 -12.23
CA TRP A 69 1.88 1.52 -13.05
C TRP A 69 1.81 1.10 -14.52
N ASN A 70 0.61 1.07 -15.08
CA ASN A 70 0.43 0.94 -16.52
C ASN A 70 0.59 2.33 -17.17
N LEU A 71 1.83 2.80 -17.34
CA LEU A 71 2.14 4.02 -18.11
C LEU A 71 3.11 3.70 -19.26
#